data_AF-A0A522Y3M0-F1
#
_entry.id   AF-A0A522Y3M0-F1
#
_cell.length_a   1.000
_cell.length_b   1.000
_cell.length_c   1.000
_cell.angle_alpha   90.00
_cell.angle_beta   90.00
_cell.angle_gamma   90.00
#
_symmetry.space_group_name_H-M   'P 1'
#
loop_
_entity.id
_entity.type
_entity.pdbx_description
1 polymer ?
#
loop_
_entity_poly.entity_id
_entity_poly.type
_entity_poly.pdbx_seq_one_letter_code
_entity_poly.pdbx_strand_id
1 'polypeptide(L)'
;MAGAPRYWYGDARVPWGAQLLEPAYASAMRLRRSLYARGLLRARHPGVPVVVVGNLTAGGTGKTPLTIAVVQRLQEAGWTPGIATRGYGRDGHQPLWVDPKTASHLAGDEPLLIAKRTGARVRVDRERAAAAQAIADAGCDVVVCDDGLQHYALRRDIEIEVIDGSRRPLP
;
A
#
# COMPACT_ATOMS: atom_id res chain seq x y z
N MET A 1 -8.11 24.98 -9.30
CA MET A 1 -7.86 23.66 -8.68
C MET A 1 -8.82 23.53 -7.51
N ALA A 2 -9.76 22.59 -7.54
CA ALA A 2 -10.71 22.40 -6.44
C ALA A 2 -9.95 21.84 -5.23
N GLY A 3 -9.82 22.63 -4.17
CA GLY A 3 -9.29 22.17 -2.90
C GLY A 3 -10.16 21.05 -2.33
N ALA A 4 -9.55 20.19 -1.51
CA ALA A 4 -10.29 19.14 -0.82
C ALA A 4 -11.49 19.74 -0.06
N PRO A 5 -12.68 19.11 -0.09
CA PRO A 5 -13.88 19.68 0.50
C PRO A 5 -13.71 19.96 1.99
N ARG A 6 -14.21 21.10 2.48
CA ARG A 6 -14.05 21.54 3.88
C ARG A 6 -14.53 20.52 4.93
N TYR A 7 -15.43 19.61 4.58
CA TYR A 7 -15.90 18.53 5.46
C TYR A 7 -14.87 17.42 5.71
N TRP A 8 -13.74 17.38 4.98
CA TRP A 8 -12.63 16.44 5.25
C TRP A 8 -11.80 16.83 6.49
N TYR A 9 -11.83 18.10 6.90
CA TYR A 9 -10.95 18.62 7.95
C TYR A 9 -11.70 19.11 9.20
N GLY A 10 -12.99 18.74 9.34
CA GLY A 10 -13.75 18.93 10.59
C GLY A 10 -14.65 20.17 10.66
N ASP A 11 -14.51 21.14 9.75
CA ASP A 11 -15.21 22.43 9.87
C ASP A 11 -16.53 22.55 9.08
N ALA A 12 -17.06 21.45 8.56
CA ALA A 12 -18.32 21.47 7.81
C ALA A 12 -19.12 20.17 7.98
N ARG A 13 -20.46 20.31 8.10
CA ARG A 13 -21.38 19.17 8.10
C ARG A 13 -21.25 18.40 6.79
N VAL A 14 -21.00 17.09 6.90
CA VAL A 14 -20.99 16.17 5.77
C VAL A 14 -22.36 16.23 5.07
N PRO A 15 -22.43 16.42 3.74
CA PRO A 15 -23.71 16.46 3.01
C PRO A 15 -24.53 15.18 3.25
N TRP A 16 -25.86 15.31 3.39
CA TRP A 16 -26.74 14.17 3.70
C TRP A 16 -26.65 13.01 2.70
N GLY A 17 -26.39 13.29 1.41
CA GLY A 17 -26.12 12.26 0.41
C GLY A 17 -24.83 11.46 0.67
N ALA A 18 -23.80 12.11 1.21
CA ALA A 18 -22.57 11.43 1.62
C ALA A 18 -22.76 10.64 2.93
N GLN A 19 -23.64 11.10 3.83
CA GLN A 19 -24.02 10.36 5.05
C GLN A 19 -24.77 9.05 4.76
N LEU A 20 -25.53 8.98 3.66
CA LEU A 20 -26.21 7.74 3.24
C LEU A 20 -25.26 6.75 2.54
N LEU A 21 -24.23 7.25 1.84
CA LEU A 21 -23.24 6.42 1.16
C LEU A 21 -22.22 5.80 2.12
N GLU A 22 -21.93 6.47 3.23
CA GLU A 22 -20.99 6.02 4.26
C GLU A 22 -21.35 4.65 4.88
N PRO A 23 -22.57 4.39 5.39
CA PRO A 23 -22.93 3.09 5.94
C PRO A 23 -22.98 1.99 4.87
N ALA A 24 -23.37 2.31 3.64
CA ALA A 24 -23.37 1.35 2.53
C ALA A 24 -21.93 0.93 2.16
N TYR A 25 -21.02 1.90 2.02
CA TYR A 25 -19.60 1.65 1.77
C TYR A 25 -18.95 0.87 2.92
N ALA A 26 -19.20 1.29 4.17
CA ALA A 26 -18.69 0.61 5.36
C ALA A 26 -19.21 -0.84 5.48
N SER A 27 -20.47 -1.08 5.10
CA SER A 27 -21.06 -2.43 5.08
C SER A 27 -20.44 -3.29 3.98
N ALA A 28 -20.25 -2.74 2.78
CA ALA A 28 -19.57 -3.44 1.69
C ALA A 28 -18.11 -3.79 2.04
N MET A 29 -17.38 -2.89 2.69
CA MET A 29 -16.01 -3.15 3.15
C MET A 29 -15.96 -4.17 4.29
N ARG A 30 -16.90 -4.12 5.24
CA ARG A 30 -17.04 -5.12 6.31
C ARG A 30 -17.37 -6.51 5.75
N LEU A 31 -18.30 -6.59 4.80
CA LEU A 31 -18.62 -7.84 4.11
C LEU A 31 -17.40 -8.37 3.38
N ARG A 32 -16.71 -7.54 2.59
CA ARG A 32 -15.49 -7.92 1.87
C ARG A 32 -14.41 -8.44 2.84
N ARG A 33 -14.14 -7.73 3.94
CA ARG A 33 -13.18 -8.16 4.98
C ARG A 33 -13.61 -9.50 5.59
N SER A 34 -14.89 -9.66 5.92
CA SER A 34 -15.45 -10.88 6.50
C SER A 34 -15.32 -12.08 5.54
N LEU A 35 -15.55 -11.88 4.23
CA LEU A 35 -15.39 -12.91 3.22
C LEU A 35 -13.93 -13.39 3.12
N TYR A 36 -12.95 -12.49 3.18
CA TYR A 36 -11.53 -12.88 3.24
C TYR A 36 -11.16 -13.54 4.58
N ALA A 37 -11.64 -13.01 5.71
CA ALA A 37 -11.36 -13.56 7.04
C ALA A 37 -11.95 -14.97 7.23
N ARG A 38 -13.11 -15.25 6.62
CA ARG A 38 -13.76 -16.56 6.61
C ARG A 38 -13.18 -17.51 5.55
N GLY A 39 -12.15 -17.09 4.79
CA GLY A 39 -11.54 -17.89 3.73
C GLY A 39 -12.42 -18.11 2.50
N LEU A 40 -13.57 -17.42 2.40
CA LEU A 40 -14.50 -17.50 1.27
C LEU A 40 -13.93 -16.84 0.01
N LEU A 41 -13.02 -15.88 0.18
CA LEU A 41 -12.21 -15.30 -0.91
C LEU A 41 -10.77 -15.76 -0.76
N ARG A 42 -10.19 -16.25 -1.87
CA ARG A 42 -8.80 -16.76 -1.89
C ARG A 42 -7.81 -15.61 -1.72
N ALA A 43 -7.07 -15.63 -0.62
CA ALA A 43 -5.82 -14.88 -0.47
C ALA A 43 -4.65 -15.72 -1.00
N ARG A 44 -3.72 -15.09 -1.72
CA ARG A 44 -2.52 -15.73 -2.25
C ARG A 44 -1.31 -15.34 -1.41
N HIS A 45 -0.44 -16.29 -1.15
CA HIS A 45 0.82 -16.09 -0.45
C HIS A 45 1.98 -16.39 -1.41
N PRO A 46 3.01 -15.52 -1.51
CA PRO A 46 4.07 -15.68 -2.50
C PRO A 46 5.12 -16.73 -2.13
N GLY A 47 5.04 -17.33 -0.93
CA GLY A 47 5.98 -18.33 -0.44
C GLY A 47 7.15 -17.77 0.37
N VAL A 48 7.31 -16.45 0.37
CA VAL A 48 8.26 -15.69 1.21
C VAL A 48 7.50 -14.77 2.17
N PRO A 49 8.10 -14.35 3.29
CA PRO A 49 7.46 -13.43 4.24
C PRO A 49 6.96 -12.15 3.56
N VAL A 50 5.77 -11.70 3.96
CA VAL A 50 5.12 -10.50 3.44
C VAL A 50 4.85 -9.51 4.57
N VAL A 51 5.51 -8.35 4.49
CA VAL A 51 5.32 -7.20 5.39
C VAL A 51 4.48 -6.15 4.67
N VAL A 52 3.33 -5.78 5.22
CA VAL A 52 2.49 -4.70 4.70
C VAL A 52 2.71 -3.43 5.54
N VAL A 53 3.03 -2.33 4.88
CA VAL A 53 3.08 -0.99 5.49
C VAL A 53 1.89 -0.19 4.98
N GLY A 54 1.08 0.37 5.87
CA GLY A 54 -0.03 1.22 5.43
C GLY A 54 -0.57 2.15 6.50
N ASN A 55 -1.63 2.89 6.16
CA ASN A 55 -2.28 3.86 7.03
C ASN A 55 -3.79 3.82 6.79
N LEU A 56 -4.58 3.95 7.87
CA LEU A 56 -6.04 4.10 7.82
C LEU A 56 -6.51 5.52 7.44
N THR A 57 -5.65 6.53 7.57
CA THR A 57 -6.02 7.95 7.38
C THR A 57 -5.57 8.47 6.01
N ALA A 58 -6.47 9.10 5.25
CA ALA A 58 -6.13 9.76 3.99
C ALA A 58 -5.29 11.03 4.24
N GLY A 59 -4.01 11.02 3.85
CA GLY A 59 -3.08 12.14 4.00
C GLY A 59 -1.60 11.74 3.98
N GLY A 60 -0.70 12.71 3.76
CA GLY A 60 0.76 12.52 3.75
C GLY A 60 1.29 12.14 5.12
N THR A 61 1.46 10.84 5.36
CA THR A 61 1.50 10.25 6.72
C THR A 61 2.80 9.52 7.01
N GLY A 62 3.86 9.81 6.26
CA GLY A 62 5.18 9.22 6.51
C GLY A 62 5.32 7.75 6.11
N LYS A 63 4.35 7.17 5.37
CA LYS A 63 4.40 5.80 4.85
C LYS A 63 5.66 5.54 4.02
N THR A 64 5.95 6.40 3.04
CA THR A 64 7.12 6.22 2.18
C THR A 64 8.44 6.25 2.95
N PRO A 65 8.69 7.22 3.86
CA PRO A 65 9.83 7.15 4.78
C PRO A 65 9.90 5.86 5.61
N LEU A 66 8.78 5.39 6.15
CA LEU A 66 8.75 4.14 6.93
C LEU A 66 9.04 2.92 6.06
N THR A 67 8.44 2.82 4.88
CA THR A 67 8.71 1.75 3.92
C THR A 67 10.19 1.70 3.58
N ILE A 68 10.82 2.85 3.33
CA ILE A 68 12.28 2.94 3.10
C ILE A 68 13.05 2.44 4.32
N ALA A 69 12.71 2.88 5.53
CA ALA A 69 13.39 2.47 6.76
C ALA A 69 13.26 0.96 7.04
N VAL A 70 12.07 0.38 6.82
CA VAL A 70 11.84 -1.07 6.96
C VAL A 70 12.70 -1.85 5.96
N VAL A 71 12.71 -1.42 4.70
CA VAL A 71 13.52 -2.07 3.65
C VAL A 71 15.01 -2.01 4.00
N GLN A 72 15.51 -0.85 4.40
CA GLN A 72 16.92 -0.69 4.80
C GLN A 72 17.27 -1.54 6.00
N ARG A 73 16.40 -1.61 7.00
CA ARG A 73 16.62 -2.43 8.19
C ARG A 73 16.65 -3.93 7.89
N LEU A 74 15.84 -4.38 6.93
CA LEU A 74 15.86 -5.76 6.42
C LEU A 74 17.18 -6.05 5.67
N GLN A 75 17.63 -5.12 4.82
CA GLN A 75 18.92 -5.22 4.12
C GLN A 75 20.10 -5.30 5.12
N GLU A 76 20.11 -4.44 6.14
CA GLU A 76 21.11 -4.47 7.22
C GLU A 76 21.11 -5.79 7.99
N ALA A 77 19.95 -6.44 8.09
CA ALA A 77 19.80 -7.76 8.68
C ALA A 77 20.14 -8.92 7.73
N GLY A 78 20.62 -8.63 6.52
CA GLY A 78 21.07 -9.61 5.53
C GLY A 78 19.98 -10.15 4.60
N TRP A 79 18.77 -9.59 4.63
CA TRP A 79 17.68 -9.97 3.73
C TRP A 79 17.80 -9.27 2.36
N THR A 80 17.18 -9.86 1.35
CA THR A 80 17.04 -9.35 -0.02
C THR A 80 15.59 -8.94 -0.29
N PRO A 81 15.14 -7.76 0.21
CA PRO A 81 13.76 -7.32 0.06
C PRO A 81 13.41 -6.93 -1.38
N GLY A 82 12.16 -7.20 -1.75
CA GLY A 82 11.51 -6.57 -2.91
C GLY A 82 10.24 -5.84 -2.49
N ILE A 83 9.89 -4.78 -3.22
CA ILE A 83 8.80 -3.88 -2.86
C ILE A 83 7.64 -3.98 -3.84
N ALA A 84 6.44 -4.25 -3.34
CA ALA A 84 5.20 -4.23 -4.12
C ALA A 84 4.44 -2.92 -3.87
N THR A 85 4.14 -2.16 -4.94
CA THR A 85 3.42 -0.88 -4.83
C THR A 85 2.46 -0.65 -6.01
N ARG A 86 1.53 0.32 -5.88
CA ARG A 86 0.52 0.63 -6.91
C ARG A 86 1.10 1.46 -8.03
N GLY A 87 2.11 2.27 -7.70
CA GLY A 87 2.59 3.36 -8.53
C GLY A 87 1.53 4.44 -8.70
N TYR A 88 1.29 5.20 -7.62
CA TYR A 88 0.49 6.42 -7.73
C TYR A 88 1.17 7.42 -8.67
N GLY A 89 0.37 8.12 -9.49
CA GLY A 89 0.86 9.18 -10.37
C GLY A 89 1.59 8.72 -11.64
N ARG A 90 1.49 7.44 -12.03
CA ARG A 90 2.07 6.94 -13.29
C ARG A 90 1.08 6.93 -14.45
N ASP A 91 1.62 7.05 -15.66
CA ASP A 91 0.95 6.82 -16.92
C ASP A 91 0.94 5.32 -17.23
N GLY A 92 -0.27 4.76 -17.27
CA GLY A 92 -0.51 3.37 -17.63
C GLY A 92 -0.77 2.44 -16.45
N HIS A 93 -1.35 1.29 -16.77
CA HIS A 93 -1.83 0.30 -15.79
C HIS A 93 -1.07 -1.02 -15.86
N GLN A 94 -0.11 -1.12 -16.78
CA GLN A 94 0.61 -2.36 -17.01
C GLN A 94 1.62 -2.61 -15.88
N PRO A 95 1.75 -3.85 -15.38
CA PRO A 95 2.74 -4.18 -14.39
C PRO A 95 4.17 -3.83 -14.84
N LEU A 96 4.93 -3.08 -14.03
CA LEU A 96 6.27 -2.58 -14.38
C LEU A 96 7.29 -2.84 -13.27
N TRP A 97 8.47 -3.36 -13.65
CA TRP A 97 9.64 -3.35 -12.76
C TRP A 97 10.26 -1.96 -12.81
N VAL A 98 10.46 -1.36 -11.65
CA VAL A 98 11.04 -0.02 -11.53
C VAL A 98 12.49 -0.15 -11.13
N ASP A 99 13.34 0.45 -11.95
CA ASP A 99 14.75 0.66 -11.72
C ASP A 99 15.04 2.17 -11.54
N PRO A 100 16.20 2.56 -10.95
CA PRO A 100 16.54 3.97 -10.72
C PRO A 100 16.56 4.87 -11.97
N LYS A 101 16.65 4.28 -13.17
CA LYS A 101 16.66 4.96 -14.47
C LYS A 101 15.30 4.91 -15.18
N THR A 102 14.31 4.18 -14.65
CA THR A 102 12.95 4.19 -15.19
C THR A 102 12.40 5.62 -15.20
N ALA A 103 11.75 6.03 -16.29
CA ALA A 103 11.17 7.36 -16.40
C ALA A 103 10.06 7.58 -15.36
N SER A 104 10.04 8.76 -14.72
CA SER A 104 9.08 9.08 -13.63
C SER A 104 7.63 8.89 -14.04
N HIS A 105 7.27 9.32 -15.26
CA HIS A 105 5.91 9.16 -15.77
C HIS A 105 5.49 7.69 -15.92
N LEU A 106 6.41 6.74 -16.08
CA LEU A 106 6.09 5.31 -16.16
C LEU A 106 6.07 4.63 -14.79
N ALA A 107 6.99 4.99 -13.91
CA ALA A 107 7.13 4.38 -12.58
C ALA A 107 6.15 4.98 -11.56
N GLY A 108 5.87 6.27 -11.66
CA GLY A 108 5.36 7.10 -10.57
C GLY A 108 6.50 7.62 -9.70
N ASP A 109 6.28 8.77 -9.06
CA ASP A 109 7.32 9.45 -8.28
C ASP A 109 7.69 8.68 -7.00
N GLU A 110 6.70 8.11 -6.30
CA GLU A 110 6.93 7.33 -5.08
C GLU A 110 7.72 6.04 -5.33
N PRO A 111 7.36 5.15 -6.29
CA PRO A 111 8.15 3.95 -6.57
C PRO A 111 9.58 4.27 -7.01
N LEU A 112 9.76 5.32 -7.81
CA LEU A 112 11.09 5.73 -8.27
C LEU A 112 11.94 6.26 -7.10
N LEU A 113 11.34 7.02 -6.18
CA LEU A 113 12.02 7.48 -4.97
C LEU A 113 12.47 6.29 -4.11
N ILE A 114 11.59 5.32 -3.86
CA ILE A 114 11.91 4.13 -3.06
C ILE A 114 13.04 3.33 -3.74
N ALA A 115 12.93 3.08 -5.05
CA ALA A 115 13.96 2.36 -5.81
C ALA A 115 15.32 3.05 -5.70
N LYS A 116 15.37 4.38 -5.83
CA LYS A 116 16.60 5.17 -5.70
C LYS A 116 17.20 5.16 -4.30
N ARG A 117 16.37 5.18 -3.26
CA ARG A 117 16.80 5.28 -1.85
C ARG A 117 17.24 3.94 -1.26
N THR A 118 16.66 2.85 -1.72
CA THR A 118 16.89 1.51 -1.16
C THR A 118 17.72 0.62 -2.07
N GLY A 119 17.77 0.90 -3.38
CA GLY A 119 18.36 -0.01 -4.36
C GLY A 119 17.63 -1.36 -4.50
N ALA A 120 16.52 -1.56 -3.78
CA ALA A 120 15.75 -2.79 -3.80
C ALA A 120 14.93 -2.91 -5.09
N ARG A 121 14.54 -4.14 -5.43
CA ARG A 121 13.68 -4.39 -6.60
C ARG A 121 12.27 -3.86 -6.31
N VAL A 122 11.77 -2.96 -7.14
CA VAL A 122 10.42 -2.40 -6.98
C VAL A 122 9.53 -2.89 -8.11
N ARG A 123 8.39 -3.48 -7.76
CA ARG A 123 7.36 -3.93 -8.70
C ARG A 123 6.10 -3.10 -8.52
N VAL A 124 5.74 -2.39 -9.59
CA VAL A 124 4.49 -1.64 -9.67
C VAL A 124 3.44 -2.51 -10.35
N ASP A 125 2.33 -2.75 -9.65
CA ASP A 125 1.19 -3.54 -10.16
C ASP A 125 -0.11 -3.07 -9.51
N ARG A 126 -1.27 -3.29 -10.14
CA ARG A 126 -2.58 -3.12 -9.48
C ARG A 126 -2.93 -4.33 -8.61
N GLU A 127 -2.48 -5.52 -8.99
CA GLU A 127 -2.69 -6.75 -8.25
C GLU A 127 -1.49 -7.04 -7.34
N ARG A 128 -1.66 -6.76 -6.02
CA ARG A 128 -0.58 -6.95 -5.03
C ARG A 128 -0.10 -8.39 -4.92
N ALA A 129 -1.01 -9.35 -5.04
CA ALA A 129 -0.65 -10.76 -5.04
C ALA A 129 0.27 -11.12 -6.21
N ALA A 130 -0.03 -10.60 -7.41
CA ALA A 130 0.80 -10.82 -8.59
C ALA A 130 2.17 -10.13 -8.46
N ALA A 131 2.22 -8.89 -7.95
CA ALA A 131 3.47 -8.21 -7.66
C ALA A 131 4.34 -8.99 -6.66
N ALA A 132 3.74 -9.42 -5.55
CA ALA A 132 4.43 -10.18 -4.51
C ALA A 132 4.96 -11.51 -5.04
N GLN A 133 4.18 -12.22 -5.86
CA GLN A 133 4.62 -13.44 -6.51
C GLN A 133 5.81 -13.18 -7.44
N ALA A 134 5.70 -12.17 -8.31
CA ALA A 134 6.78 -11.81 -9.22
C ALA A 134 8.07 -11.40 -8.48
N ILE A 135 7.95 -10.81 -7.30
CA ILE A 135 9.08 -10.48 -6.41
C ILE A 135 9.74 -11.73 -5.83
N ALA A 136 8.94 -12.68 -5.33
CA ALA A 136 9.47 -13.95 -4.84
C ALA A 136 10.16 -14.74 -5.96
N ASP A 137 9.52 -14.84 -7.14
CA ASP A 137 10.06 -15.53 -8.31
C ASP A 137 11.35 -14.87 -8.84
N ALA A 138 11.51 -13.56 -8.57
CA ALA A 138 12.70 -12.79 -8.89
C ALA A 138 13.88 -13.02 -7.91
N GLY A 139 13.71 -13.86 -6.89
CA GLY A 139 14.74 -14.23 -5.92
C GLY A 139 14.80 -13.36 -4.67
N CYS A 140 13.82 -12.49 -4.44
CA CYS A 140 13.71 -11.77 -3.17
C CYS A 140 13.19 -12.70 -2.07
N ASP A 141 13.79 -12.61 -0.89
CA ASP A 141 13.49 -13.47 0.27
C ASP A 141 12.47 -12.84 1.24
N VAL A 142 12.03 -11.61 0.98
CA VAL A 142 10.95 -10.92 1.71
C VAL A 142 10.28 -9.89 0.80
N VAL A 143 8.94 -9.77 0.91
CA VAL A 143 8.15 -8.76 0.20
C VAL A 143 7.72 -7.67 1.17
N VAL A 144 7.99 -6.41 0.83
CA VAL A 144 7.45 -5.24 1.51
C VAL A 144 6.39 -4.59 0.63
N CYS A 145 5.15 -4.57 1.09
CA CYS A 145 4.01 -4.03 0.36
C CYS A 145 3.65 -2.64 0.88
N ASP A 146 3.83 -1.62 0.04
CA ASP A 146 3.44 -0.24 0.33
C ASP A 146 1.95 -0.02 -0.02
N ASP A 147 1.18 0.48 0.95
CA ASP A 147 -0.26 0.77 0.85
C ASP A 147 -1.13 -0.49 0.59
N GLY A 148 -0.81 -1.59 1.28
CA GLY A 148 -1.47 -2.90 1.10
C GLY A 148 -2.75 -3.13 1.90
N LEU A 149 -3.14 -2.22 2.80
CA LEU A 149 -4.20 -2.48 3.80
C LEU A 149 -5.57 -2.83 3.20
N GLN A 150 -5.87 -2.36 2.00
CA GLN A 150 -7.13 -2.67 1.29
C GLN A 150 -7.01 -3.87 0.33
N HIS A 151 -5.81 -4.46 0.19
CA HIS A 151 -5.51 -5.56 -0.73
C HIS A 151 -5.54 -6.92 -0.03
N TYR A 152 -6.70 -7.30 0.49
CA TYR A 152 -6.92 -8.58 1.19
C TYR A 152 -6.61 -9.85 0.37
N ALA A 153 -6.48 -9.73 -0.96
CA ALA A 153 -6.07 -10.83 -1.83
C ALA A 153 -4.60 -11.24 -1.67
N LEU A 154 -3.75 -10.38 -1.11
CA LEU A 154 -2.39 -10.73 -0.70
C LEU A 154 -2.44 -11.16 0.78
N ARG A 155 -2.08 -12.42 1.03
CA ARG A 155 -1.85 -12.89 2.41
C ARG A 155 -0.58 -12.22 2.92
N ARG A 156 -0.68 -11.63 4.11
CA ARG A 156 0.39 -10.92 4.80
C ARG A 156 0.72 -11.62 6.11
N ASP A 157 1.98 -11.57 6.51
CA ASP A 157 2.46 -12.16 7.76
C ASP A 157 2.61 -11.08 8.84
N ILE A 158 3.04 -9.88 8.43
CA ILE A 158 3.22 -8.73 9.31
C ILE A 158 2.49 -7.53 8.71
N GLU A 159 1.80 -6.77 9.56
CA GLU A 159 1.13 -5.52 9.21
C GLU A 159 1.64 -4.40 10.12
N ILE A 160 2.13 -3.32 9.52
CA ILE A 160 2.59 -2.12 10.22
C ILE A 160 1.65 -0.98 9.84
N GLU A 161 0.88 -0.53 10.82
CA GLU A 161 -0.02 0.61 10.68
C GLU A 161 0.66 1.90 11.14
N VAL A 162 0.65 2.92 10.30
CA VAL A 162 1.17 4.25 10.61
C VAL A 162 0.04 5.15 11.10
N ILE A 163 0.10 5.55 12.36
CA ILE A 163 -0.85 6.49 12.97
C ILE A 163 -0.19 7.86 13.06
N ASP A 164 -0.85 8.87 12.47
CA ASP A 164 -0.42 10.27 12.60
C ASP A 164 -0.74 10.78 14.02
N GLY A 165 0.30 11.10 14.79
CA GLY A 165 0.18 11.59 16.16
C GLY A 165 -0.58 12.92 16.29
N SER A 166 -0.76 13.68 15.20
CA SER A 166 -1.52 14.93 15.19
C SER A 166 -3.03 14.72 15.07
N ARG A 167 -3.48 13.51 14.73
CA ARG A 167 -4.91 13.17 14.57
C ARG A 167 -5.21 11.93 15.40
N ARG A 168 -5.59 12.15 16.67
CA ARG A 168 -6.15 11.08 17.51
C ARG A 168 -7.36 10.47 16.76
N PRO A 169 -7.42 9.14 16.60
CA PRO A 169 -8.70 8.50 16.33
C PRO A 169 -9.66 8.93 17.44
N LEU A 170 -10.85 9.39 17.08
CA LEU A 170 -11.90 9.64 18.07
C LEU A 170 -12.13 8.33 18.86
N PRO A 171 -12.29 8.42 20.19
CA PRO A 171 -12.45 7.26 21.07
C PRO A 171 -13.63 6.37 20.69
#